data_AF-A0A1H9PW57-F1
#
_entry.id   AF-A0A1H9PW57-F1
#
_cell.length_a   1.000
_cell.length_b   1.000
_cell.length_c   1.000
_cell.angle_alpha   90.00
_cell.angle_beta   90.00
_cell.angle_gamma   90.00
#
_symmetry.space_group_name_H-M   'P 1'
#
loop_
_entity.id
_entity.type
_entity.pdbx_description
1 polymer ?
#
loop_
_entity_poly.entity_id
_entity_poly.type
_entity_poly.pdbx_seq_one_letter_code
_entity_poly.pdbx_strand_id
1 'polypeptide(L)'
;MKKHFLLFIILLISTSAFSQNVIQLFNSAGDFFKLLQEEKFTAAHALFDDNMKSKVSEENLKKLWTDLGAKYGKANSFDAVQSKAQGEFFAVTVEGKFANGEQNFLVGFDKAQKIVGLFLVPGKSAAAYAKPTYADTNLYTEKSVYLNSPGHQLAAIVTTPKNVKNFPVVVMVHGSGPGDMDETVGANKPFKDLAAGLAAKGIGSVRYVKRTLVYAQEFYKAFTVKEEVLDDAAAAIALAKTISGADAKKVFVLGHSLGGMLAPKIALASPDVAGIILAAAPARKLSDIIVDQNKYMFELAKDTTAAGKKQLADALIEIDKSRLTKLSPTLKADSIVVGLPASYWIDLNNYNQVNVAKMLKQKIYVLQGGNDFQVSKTDFDLWNVALGKKKNVQLKFYPELNHLLSPQTEKGTMAQYQNPVSVSEPLINDLAIWIKAK
;
A
#
# COMPACT_ATOMS: atom_id res chain seq x y z
N MET A 1 20.85 23.94 7.17
CA MET A 1 19.68 23.07 6.94
C MET A 1 20.12 21.62 7.10
N LYS A 2 19.82 20.96 8.23
CA LYS A 2 20.28 19.58 8.50
C LYS A 2 19.10 18.65 8.79
N LYS A 3 19.01 17.64 7.91
CA LYS A 3 18.66 16.23 8.14
C LYS A 3 17.20 15.89 8.47
N HIS A 4 16.40 15.69 7.43
CA HIS A 4 15.25 14.78 7.49
C HIS A 4 15.75 13.36 7.24
N PHE A 5 15.67 12.49 8.26
CA PHE A 5 15.78 11.04 8.04
C PHE A 5 14.58 10.59 7.22
N LEU A 6 14.79 10.32 5.94
CA LEU A 6 13.84 9.65 5.06
C LEU A 6 14.45 8.29 4.76
N LEU A 7 14.09 7.30 5.58
CA LEU A 7 14.05 5.92 5.13
C LEU A 7 12.58 5.70 4.74
N PHE A 8 12.26 5.82 3.45
CA PHE A 8 10.92 5.46 2.96
C PHE A 8 10.81 3.93 2.93
N ILE A 9 10.64 3.35 4.12
CA ILE A 9 10.02 2.04 4.27
C ILE A 9 8.53 2.32 4.46
N ILE A 10 7.70 1.77 3.59
CA ILE A 10 6.25 1.71 3.82
C ILE A 10 6.05 1.01 5.17
N LEU A 11 5.74 1.79 6.20
CA LEU A 11 5.50 1.28 7.54
C LEU A 11 4.24 0.41 7.50
N LEU A 12 4.44 -0.90 7.58
CA LEU A 12 3.40 -1.87 7.90
C LEU A 12 3.12 -1.74 9.40
N ILE A 13 1.89 -1.45 9.80
CA ILE A 13 1.57 -1.35 11.22
C ILE A 13 0.34 -2.26 11.51
N SER A 14 0.28 -2.92 12.68
CA SER A 14 -0.81 -3.77 13.20
C SER A 14 -1.48 -3.23 14.50
N THR A 15 -2.82 -3.25 14.63
CA THR A 15 -3.53 -2.85 15.88
C THR A 15 -4.04 -4.08 16.64
N SER A 16 -3.57 -4.36 17.86
CA SER A 16 -4.35 -5.06 18.93
C SER A 16 -3.49 -5.50 20.12
N ALA A 17 -3.55 -4.74 21.22
CA ALA A 17 -3.42 -5.20 22.62
C ALA A 17 -3.51 -3.95 23.52
N PHE A 18 -4.70 -3.35 23.62
CA PHE A 18 -4.78 -1.90 23.83
C PHE A 18 -6.04 -1.48 24.60
N SER A 19 -6.18 -1.77 25.90
CA SER A 19 -7.18 -1.03 26.70
C SER A 19 -6.60 -0.37 27.97
N GLN A 20 -5.67 -1.02 28.67
CA GLN A 20 -5.06 -0.42 29.88
C GLN A 20 -3.83 0.46 29.59
N ASN A 21 -2.96 0.10 28.64
CA ASN A 21 -1.80 0.94 28.26
C ASN A 21 -2.17 2.14 27.36
N VAL A 22 -3.34 2.13 26.73
CA VAL A 22 -3.76 3.19 25.78
C VAL A 22 -3.87 4.53 26.45
N ILE A 23 -4.58 4.54 27.58
CA ILE A 23 -4.94 5.76 28.26
C ILE A 23 -3.66 6.41 28.77
N GLN A 24 -2.72 5.61 29.28
CA GLN A 24 -1.41 6.09 29.70
C GLN A 24 -0.55 6.60 28.52
N LEU A 25 -0.57 5.92 27.37
CA LEU A 25 0.16 6.36 26.18
C LEU A 25 -0.46 7.63 25.56
N PHE A 26 -1.79 7.75 25.56
CA PHE A 26 -2.51 8.96 25.16
C PHE A 26 -2.21 10.11 26.11
N ASN A 27 -2.22 9.87 27.42
CA ASN A 27 -1.84 10.86 28.42
C ASN A 27 -0.37 11.29 28.23
N SER A 28 0.54 10.34 28.03
CA SER A 28 1.98 10.63 27.81
C SER A 28 2.21 11.44 26.54
N ALA A 29 1.48 11.13 25.46
CA ALA A 29 1.51 11.93 24.23
C ALA A 29 0.93 13.34 24.46
N GLY A 30 -0.19 13.43 25.19
CA GLY A 30 -0.81 14.70 25.57
C GLY A 30 0.12 15.57 26.42
N ASP A 31 0.75 14.99 27.45
CA ASP A 31 1.72 15.68 28.31
C ASP A 31 2.91 16.19 27.52
N PHE A 32 3.44 15.40 26.58
CA PHE A 32 4.51 15.84 25.69
C PHE A 32 4.11 17.08 24.88
N PHE A 33 2.97 17.06 24.20
CA PHE A 33 2.51 18.22 23.40
C PHE A 33 2.11 19.42 24.27
N LYS A 34 1.57 19.20 25.47
CA LYS A 34 1.32 20.25 26.45
C LYS A 34 2.61 20.95 26.87
N LEU A 35 3.68 20.19 27.14
CA LEU A 35 4.99 20.77 27.47
C LEU A 35 5.56 21.58 26.30
N LEU A 36 5.35 21.17 25.05
CA LEU A 36 5.71 21.96 23.88
C LEU A 36 4.87 23.25 23.78
N GLN A 37 3.56 23.19 24.02
CA GLN A 37 2.67 24.36 24.07
C GLN A 37 3.06 25.36 25.15
N GLU A 38 3.56 24.87 26.30
CA GLU A 38 4.08 25.67 27.40
C GLU A 38 5.56 26.07 27.21
N GLU A 39 6.17 25.74 26.07
CA GLU A 39 7.57 26.00 25.73
C GLU A 39 8.60 25.40 26.73
N LYS A 40 8.20 24.35 27.45
CA LYS A 40 9.03 23.60 28.43
C LYS A 40 9.86 22.51 27.75
N PHE A 41 10.75 22.90 26.84
CA PHE A 41 11.49 21.97 25.98
C PHE A 41 12.38 20.98 26.73
N THR A 42 13.00 21.38 27.84
CA THR A 42 13.79 20.48 28.71
C THR A 42 12.94 19.35 29.29
N ALA A 43 11.74 19.67 29.78
CA ALA A 43 10.82 18.68 30.32
C ALA A 43 10.25 17.77 29.22
N ALA A 44 9.92 18.34 28.05
CA ALA A 44 9.50 17.55 26.89
C ALA A 44 10.61 16.59 26.42
N HIS A 45 11.87 17.05 26.42
CA HIS A 45 13.03 16.26 26.05
C HIS A 45 13.28 15.09 27.02
N ALA A 46 12.99 15.26 28.31
CA ALA A 46 13.13 14.22 29.32
C ALA A 46 12.21 13.00 29.10
N LEU A 47 11.15 13.15 28.29
CA LEU A 47 10.20 12.08 27.95
C LEU A 47 10.74 11.11 26.88
N PHE A 48 11.80 11.47 26.14
CA PHE A 48 12.46 10.56 25.21
C PHE A 48 13.25 9.45 25.93
N ASP A 49 13.45 8.32 25.24
CA ASP A 49 14.42 7.32 25.65
C ASP A 49 15.86 7.83 25.45
N ASP A 50 16.84 7.17 26.06
CA ASP A 50 18.24 7.67 26.03
C ASP A 50 18.82 7.69 24.61
N ASN A 51 18.40 6.74 23.77
CA ASN A 51 18.78 6.68 22.37
C ASN A 51 18.23 7.89 21.58
N MET A 52 16.98 8.28 21.77
CA MET A 52 16.39 9.45 21.12
C MET A 52 16.90 10.76 21.69
N LYS A 53 17.18 10.84 23.00
CA LYS A 53 17.83 12.02 23.60
C LYS A 53 19.18 12.33 22.95
N SER A 54 19.93 11.29 22.56
CA SER A 54 21.20 11.46 21.85
C SER A 54 21.04 11.95 20.39
N LYS A 55 19.85 11.79 19.80
CA LYS A 55 19.56 12.09 18.39
C LYS A 55 18.78 13.39 18.19
N VAL A 56 17.98 13.78 19.18
CA VAL A 56 17.13 14.97 19.18
C VAL A 56 17.50 15.80 20.39
N SER A 57 18.08 16.98 20.19
CA SER A 57 18.39 17.91 21.29
C SER A 57 17.19 18.77 21.66
N GLU A 58 17.23 19.41 22.84
CA GLU A 58 16.24 20.42 23.26
C GLU A 58 16.11 21.56 22.22
N GLU A 59 17.23 21.99 21.63
CA GLU A 59 17.25 23.01 20.59
C GLU A 59 16.52 22.53 19.32
N ASN A 60 16.59 21.24 18.98
CA ASN A 60 15.84 20.68 17.85
C ASN A 60 14.33 20.68 18.12
N LEU A 61 13.89 20.38 19.35
CA LEU A 61 12.47 20.47 19.72
C LEU A 61 11.96 21.90 19.68
N LYS A 62 12.73 22.85 20.23
CA LYS A 62 12.42 24.27 20.16
C LYS A 62 12.28 24.73 18.72
N LYS A 63 13.25 24.38 17.87
CA LYS A 63 13.22 24.74 16.46
C LYS A 63 12.01 24.13 15.73
N LEU A 64 11.73 22.83 15.93
CA LEU A 64 10.57 22.17 15.35
C LEU A 64 9.27 22.90 15.72
N TRP A 65 9.10 23.23 17.00
CA TRP A 65 7.92 23.93 17.50
C TRP A 65 7.79 25.34 16.90
N THR A 66 8.88 26.09 16.84
CA THR A 66 8.91 27.41 16.20
C THR A 66 8.59 27.34 14.70
N ASP A 67 9.15 26.38 13.98
CA ASP A 67 8.89 26.21 12.54
C ASP A 67 7.42 25.87 12.27
N LEU A 68 6.81 25.02 13.11
CA LEU A 68 5.38 24.70 13.04
C LEU A 68 4.50 25.91 13.35
N GLY A 69 4.86 26.70 14.37
CA GLY A 69 4.17 27.94 14.69
C GLY A 69 4.25 28.98 13.56
N ALA A 70 5.40 29.09 12.90
CA ALA A 70 5.56 29.99 11.75
C ALA A 70 4.72 29.54 10.54
N LYS A 71 4.61 28.23 10.31
CA LYS A 71 3.88 27.67 9.17
C LYS A 71 2.37 27.63 9.36
N TYR A 72 1.92 27.16 10.53
CA TYR A 72 0.51 26.87 10.80
C TYR A 72 -0.12 27.81 11.83
N GLY A 73 0.63 28.78 12.36
CA GLY A 73 0.14 29.71 13.37
C GLY A 73 0.11 29.11 14.77
N LYS A 74 -0.56 29.79 15.71
CA LYS A 74 -0.63 29.38 17.11
C LYS A 74 -1.26 27.98 17.24
N ALA A 75 -0.68 27.13 18.08
CA ALA A 75 -1.21 25.81 18.37
C ALA A 75 -2.49 25.89 19.22
N ASN A 76 -3.51 25.10 18.87
CA ASN A 76 -4.83 25.09 19.51
C ASN A 76 -5.05 23.84 20.37
N SER A 77 -5.06 22.64 19.75
CA SER A 77 -5.26 21.36 20.46
C SER A 77 -4.39 20.25 19.88
N PHE A 78 -4.09 19.26 20.73
CA PHE A 78 -3.38 18.04 20.35
C PHE A 78 -4.13 16.86 20.95
N ASP A 79 -4.83 16.13 20.09
CA ASP A 79 -5.74 15.07 20.51
C ASP A 79 -5.14 13.72 20.11
N ALA A 80 -4.82 12.86 21.08
CA ALA A 80 -4.41 11.50 20.79
C ALA A 80 -5.64 10.69 20.35
N VAL A 81 -5.69 10.31 19.08
CA VAL A 81 -6.91 9.76 18.44
C VAL A 81 -6.81 8.29 18.09
N GLN A 82 -5.58 7.77 17.97
CA GLN A 82 -5.36 6.40 17.58
C GLN A 82 -4.08 5.89 18.22
N SER A 83 -4.08 4.60 18.53
CA SER A 83 -2.88 3.89 18.92
C SER A 83 -2.74 2.57 18.20
N LYS A 84 -1.49 2.11 18.15
CA LYS A 84 -1.12 0.91 17.44
C LYS A 84 0.11 0.27 18.06
N ALA A 85 0.15 -1.06 18.17
CA ALA A 85 1.38 -1.74 18.57
C ALA A 85 2.26 -1.98 17.34
N GLN A 86 3.58 -1.91 17.48
CA GLN A 86 4.53 -2.16 16.41
C GLN A 86 5.76 -2.87 16.97
N GLY A 87 5.72 -4.21 16.99
CA GLY A 87 6.76 -5.02 17.63
C GLY A 87 6.85 -4.73 19.13
N GLU A 88 8.03 -4.30 19.58
CA GLU A 88 8.29 -3.93 20.98
C GLU A 88 7.84 -2.50 21.34
N PHE A 89 7.26 -1.76 20.39
CA PHE A 89 6.89 -0.36 20.54
C PHE A 89 5.37 -0.12 20.37
N PHE A 90 4.91 1.06 20.76
CA PHE A 90 3.55 1.55 20.57
C PHE A 90 3.57 2.88 19.83
N ALA A 91 2.82 2.99 18.74
CA ALA A 91 2.67 4.22 17.98
C ALA A 91 1.33 4.88 18.30
N VAL A 92 1.35 6.16 18.68
CA VAL A 92 0.18 6.99 18.97
C VAL A 92 0.07 8.06 17.89
N THR A 93 -1.07 8.12 17.20
CA THR A 93 -1.40 9.23 16.30
C THR A 93 -2.01 10.36 17.12
N VAL A 94 -1.41 11.55 17.01
CA VAL A 94 -1.90 12.78 17.63
C VAL A 94 -2.33 13.75 16.55
N GLU A 95 -3.58 14.18 16.58
CA GLU A 95 -4.12 15.21 15.70
C GLU A 95 -3.78 16.59 16.26
N GLY A 96 -2.96 17.35 15.54
CA GLY A 96 -2.52 18.68 15.96
C GLY A 96 -3.24 19.78 15.18
N LYS A 97 -4.04 20.58 15.89
CA LYS A 97 -4.76 21.73 15.33
C LYS A 97 -4.02 23.01 15.64
N PHE A 98 -3.84 23.83 14.61
CA PHE A 98 -3.21 25.15 14.70
C PHE A 98 -4.15 26.20 14.08
N ALA A 99 -3.85 27.48 14.27
CA ALA A 99 -4.70 28.59 13.81
C ALA A 99 -4.95 28.58 12.29
N ASN A 100 -3.95 28.18 11.50
CA ASN A 100 -3.95 28.25 10.03
C ASN A 100 -3.85 26.86 9.36
N GLY A 101 -4.14 25.77 10.08
CA GLY A 101 -4.15 24.43 9.51
C GLY A 101 -3.95 23.31 10.53
N GLU A 102 -3.74 22.11 10.01
CA GLU A 102 -3.51 20.91 10.80
C GLU A 102 -2.15 20.29 10.49
N GLN A 103 -1.52 19.75 11.52
CA GLN A 103 -0.33 18.93 11.43
C GLN A 103 -0.50 17.78 12.41
N ASN A 104 -0.58 16.55 11.90
CA ASN A 104 -0.68 15.38 12.75
C ASN A 104 0.71 14.85 13.08
N PHE A 105 0.78 14.03 14.12
CA PHE A 105 2.03 13.43 14.58
C PHE A 105 1.83 11.93 14.81
N LEU A 106 2.89 11.17 14.55
CA LEU A 106 3.01 9.80 15.03
C LEU A 106 4.09 9.77 16.10
N VAL A 107 3.72 9.41 17.33
CA VAL A 107 4.62 9.32 18.48
C VAL A 107 4.86 7.85 18.80
N GLY A 108 6.09 7.38 18.69
CA GLY A 108 6.48 6.02 19.07
C GLY A 108 6.89 5.96 20.54
N PHE A 109 6.46 4.93 21.25
CA PHE A 109 6.75 4.66 22.65
C PHE A 109 7.33 3.25 22.82
N ASP A 110 8.23 3.05 23.79
CA ASP A 110 8.64 1.72 24.23
C ASP A 110 7.73 1.15 25.34
N LYS A 111 8.05 -0.05 25.84
CA LYS A 111 7.34 -0.69 26.96
C LYS A 111 7.47 0.08 28.29
N ALA A 112 8.47 0.95 28.42
CA ALA A 112 8.66 1.85 29.56
C ALA A 112 7.97 3.22 29.36
N GLN A 113 7.18 3.37 28.28
CA GLN A 113 6.45 4.59 27.91
C GLN A 113 7.36 5.79 27.63
N LYS A 114 8.63 5.54 27.27
CA LYS A 114 9.53 6.56 26.77
C LYS A 114 9.33 6.76 25.28
N ILE A 115 9.42 8.00 24.83
CA ILE A 115 9.27 8.34 23.41
C ILE A 115 10.51 7.86 22.67
N VAL A 116 10.33 6.96 21.71
CA VAL A 116 11.37 6.41 20.83
C VAL A 116 11.29 6.93 19.40
N GLY A 117 10.27 7.73 19.08
CA GLY A 117 10.10 8.33 17.77
C GLY A 117 9.06 9.46 17.75
N LEU A 118 9.31 10.47 16.93
CA LEU A 118 8.38 11.56 16.68
C LEU A 118 8.40 11.86 15.18
N PHE A 119 7.26 11.67 14.50
CA PHE A 119 7.13 11.85 13.07
C PHE A 119 6.00 12.84 12.76
N LEU A 120 6.24 13.73 11.80
CA LEU A 120 5.19 14.56 11.22
C LEU A 120 4.40 13.72 10.21
N VAL A 121 3.10 13.59 10.41
CA VAL A 121 2.19 12.95 9.44
C VAL A 121 1.18 13.97 8.94
N PRO A 122 0.79 13.96 7.66
CA PRO A 122 -0.14 14.96 7.13
C PRO A 122 -1.39 15.10 8.01
N GLY A 123 -1.80 16.34 8.29
CA GLY A 123 -3.10 16.64 8.92
C GLY A 123 -4.26 16.03 8.13
N LYS A 124 -5.41 15.75 8.75
CA LYS A 124 -6.57 15.17 8.06
C LYS A 124 -7.22 16.22 7.16
N SER A 125 -6.65 16.36 5.97
CA SER A 125 -7.36 16.73 4.76
C SER A 125 -6.92 15.79 3.64
N ALA A 126 -7.04 14.47 3.87
CA ALA A 126 -7.39 13.64 2.74
C ALA A 126 -8.81 14.08 2.39
N ALA A 127 -8.96 14.80 1.28
CA ALA A 127 -10.29 15.17 0.81
C ALA A 127 -11.17 13.91 0.77
N ALA A 128 -12.44 14.06 1.12
CA ALA A 128 -13.34 12.91 1.14
C ALA A 128 -13.35 12.23 -0.23
N TYR A 129 -13.44 10.90 -0.22
CA TYR A 129 -13.56 10.11 -1.45
C TYR A 129 -14.67 10.69 -2.34
N ALA A 130 -14.33 10.98 -3.60
CA ALA A 130 -15.28 11.41 -4.61
C ALA A 130 -15.72 10.21 -5.44
N LYS A 131 -17.02 9.91 -5.43
CA LYS A 131 -17.58 8.82 -6.24
C LYS A 131 -17.50 9.18 -7.73
N PRO A 132 -16.97 8.30 -8.60
CA PRO A 132 -16.92 8.57 -10.03
C PRO A 132 -18.31 8.67 -10.67
N THR A 133 -18.41 9.43 -11.75
CA THR A 133 -19.66 9.63 -12.51
C THR A 133 -20.19 8.33 -13.13
N TYR A 134 -19.31 7.40 -13.51
CA TYR A 134 -19.68 6.09 -14.05
C TYR A 134 -20.19 5.10 -13.00
N ALA A 135 -20.06 5.40 -11.70
CA ALA A 135 -20.54 4.54 -10.62
C ALA A 135 -22.04 4.74 -10.36
N ASP A 136 -22.86 4.33 -11.33
CA ASP A 136 -24.32 4.34 -11.22
C ASP A 136 -24.81 3.11 -10.41
N THR A 137 -25.21 3.35 -9.17
CA THR A 137 -25.74 2.34 -8.24
C THR A 137 -27.07 1.73 -8.70
N ASN A 138 -27.73 2.30 -9.71
CA ASN A 138 -28.90 1.68 -10.32
C ASN A 138 -28.54 0.49 -11.22
N LEU A 139 -27.27 0.34 -11.61
CA LEU A 139 -26.80 -0.70 -12.53
C LEU A 139 -26.19 -1.92 -11.82
N TYR A 140 -25.93 -1.85 -10.52
CA TYR A 140 -25.30 -2.94 -9.77
C TYR A 140 -25.79 -3.01 -8.32
N THR A 141 -25.46 -4.11 -7.64
CA THR A 141 -25.63 -4.29 -6.20
C THR A 141 -24.32 -4.69 -5.57
N GLU A 142 -24.08 -4.22 -4.35
CA GLU A 142 -22.98 -4.67 -3.50
C GLU A 142 -23.53 -5.51 -2.36
N LYS A 143 -22.85 -6.61 -2.04
CA LYS A 143 -23.17 -7.45 -0.88
C LYS A 143 -21.91 -7.71 -0.07
N SER A 144 -21.99 -7.42 1.23
CA SER A 144 -20.97 -7.84 2.19
C SER A 144 -21.06 -9.34 2.44
N VAL A 145 -19.91 -10.00 2.33
CA VAL A 145 -19.76 -11.43 2.58
C VAL A 145 -18.47 -11.68 3.35
N TYR A 146 -18.31 -12.91 3.83
CA TYR A 146 -17.05 -13.38 4.37
C TYR A 146 -16.36 -14.30 3.37
N LEU A 147 -15.09 -14.01 3.13
CA LEU A 147 -14.16 -14.86 2.41
C LEU A 147 -13.51 -15.81 3.41
N ASN A 148 -13.78 -17.10 3.27
CA ASN A 148 -13.18 -18.16 4.08
C ASN A 148 -11.85 -18.56 3.44
N SER A 149 -10.76 -18.06 4.01
CA SER A 149 -9.39 -18.39 3.63
C SER A 149 -8.80 -19.41 4.63
N PRO A 150 -7.74 -20.16 4.30
CA PRO A 150 -7.16 -21.13 5.24
C PRO A 150 -6.86 -20.52 6.62
N GLY A 151 -7.59 -20.97 7.64
CA GLY A 151 -7.48 -20.51 9.03
C GLY A 151 -8.01 -19.10 9.33
N HIS A 152 -8.56 -18.38 8.34
CA HIS A 152 -8.91 -16.97 8.47
C HIS A 152 -10.24 -16.64 7.80
N GLN A 153 -10.98 -15.72 8.40
CA GLN A 153 -12.16 -15.13 7.77
C GLN A 153 -11.91 -13.66 7.46
N LEU A 154 -12.11 -13.26 6.21
CA LEU A 154 -11.84 -11.90 5.73
C LEU A 154 -13.13 -11.28 5.22
N ALA A 155 -13.41 -10.04 5.61
CA ALA A 155 -14.53 -9.30 5.05
C ALA A 155 -14.30 -9.05 3.55
N ALA A 156 -15.34 -9.21 2.74
CA ALA A 156 -15.29 -8.97 1.32
C ALA A 156 -16.59 -8.31 0.83
N ILE A 157 -16.49 -7.60 -0.28
CA ILE A 157 -17.63 -7.10 -1.04
C ILE A 157 -17.68 -7.86 -2.36
N VAL A 158 -18.87 -8.37 -2.66
CA VAL A 158 -19.23 -8.88 -3.98
C VAL A 158 -20.08 -7.81 -4.67
N THR A 159 -19.60 -7.31 -5.80
CA THR A 159 -20.34 -6.36 -6.64
C THR A 159 -20.86 -7.11 -7.86
N THR A 160 -22.18 -7.09 -8.09
CA THR A 160 -22.83 -7.80 -9.21
C THR A 160 -23.61 -6.84 -10.09
N PRO A 161 -23.54 -6.96 -11.42
CA PRO A 161 -24.39 -6.20 -12.32
C PRO A 161 -25.85 -6.62 -12.16
N LYS A 162 -26.77 -5.65 -12.20
CA LYS A 162 -28.21 -5.92 -12.24
C LYS A 162 -28.64 -6.33 -13.64
N ASN A 163 -29.62 -7.23 -13.73
CA ASN A 163 -30.26 -7.63 -14.98
C ASN A 163 -29.31 -8.26 -16.03
N VAL A 164 -28.12 -8.70 -15.63
CA VAL A 164 -27.18 -9.44 -16.49
C VAL A 164 -27.07 -10.87 -15.98
N LYS A 165 -27.15 -11.85 -16.88
CA LYS A 165 -26.91 -13.26 -16.60
C LYS A 165 -25.60 -13.72 -17.22
N ASN A 166 -24.99 -14.77 -16.66
CA ASN A 166 -23.71 -15.33 -17.12
C ASN A 166 -22.61 -14.26 -17.23
N PHE A 167 -22.56 -13.34 -16.27
CA PHE A 167 -21.57 -12.28 -16.28
C PHE A 167 -20.19 -12.81 -15.86
N PRO A 168 -19.10 -12.30 -16.44
CA PRO A 168 -17.74 -12.58 -15.96
C PRO A 168 -17.51 -11.90 -14.60
N VAL A 169 -16.56 -12.41 -13.82
CA VAL A 169 -16.20 -11.87 -12.50
C VAL A 169 -14.71 -11.57 -12.43
N VAL A 170 -14.34 -10.42 -11.86
CA VAL A 170 -12.95 -10.04 -11.58
C VAL A 170 -12.65 -10.12 -10.08
N VAL A 171 -11.69 -10.94 -9.70
CA VAL A 171 -11.10 -10.96 -8.35
C VAL A 171 -9.98 -9.92 -8.29
N MET A 172 -10.05 -8.99 -7.34
CA MET A 172 -9.06 -7.92 -7.19
C MET A 172 -8.06 -8.25 -6.07
N VAL A 173 -6.77 -8.25 -6.43
CA VAL A 173 -5.64 -8.62 -5.57
C VAL A 173 -4.74 -7.40 -5.40
N HIS A 174 -4.64 -6.94 -4.16
CA HIS A 174 -3.96 -5.70 -3.76
C HIS A 174 -2.48 -5.66 -4.09
N GLY A 175 -1.94 -4.44 -4.03
CA GLY A 175 -0.52 -4.18 -3.90
C GLY A 175 0.09 -4.58 -2.54
N SER A 176 1.30 -4.06 -2.31
CA SER A 176 2.12 -4.33 -1.12
C SER A 176 1.51 -3.75 0.16
N GLY A 177 1.69 -4.47 1.27
CA GLY A 177 1.32 -4.00 2.60
C GLY A 177 -0.16 -4.24 2.96
N PRO A 178 -0.64 -3.79 4.13
CA PRO A 178 -2.00 -4.01 4.58
C PRO A 178 -2.94 -3.10 3.80
N GLY A 179 -4.07 -3.65 3.37
CA GLY A 179 -5.04 -2.93 2.56
C GLY A 179 -6.46 -3.32 2.94
N ASP A 180 -7.35 -2.33 2.91
CA ASP A 180 -8.79 -2.61 2.93
C ASP A 180 -9.25 -3.12 1.56
N MET A 181 -10.50 -3.57 1.48
CA MET A 181 -11.14 -4.03 0.25
C MET A 181 -11.26 -2.98 -0.86
N ASP A 182 -11.06 -1.69 -0.56
CA ASP A 182 -11.13 -0.60 -1.54
C ASP A 182 -9.74 -0.27 -2.14
N GLU A 183 -8.67 -0.87 -1.62
CA GLU A 183 -7.28 -0.47 -1.85
C GLU A 183 -7.06 1.02 -1.54
N THR A 184 -7.60 1.46 -0.40
CA THR A 184 -7.62 2.89 -0.04
C THR A 184 -6.21 3.47 0.09
N VAL A 185 -5.93 4.54 -0.65
CA VAL A 185 -4.71 5.36 -0.54
C VAL A 185 -5.09 6.84 -0.52
N GLY A 186 -4.92 7.47 0.65
CA GLY A 186 -5.37 8.85 0.87
C GLY A 186 -6.88 8.98 0.61
N ALA A 187 -7.25 9.85 -0.32
CA ALA A 187 -8.65 10.09 -0.73
C ALA A 187 -9.19 9.06 -1.73
N ASN A 188 -8.34 8.16 -2.24
CA ASN A 188 -8.62 7.36 -3.43
C ASN A 188 -8.95 5.90 -3.08
N LYS A 189 -9.84 5.28 -3.87
CA LYS A 189 -10.34 3.91 -3.67
C LYS A 189 -10.36 3.13 -5.00
N PRO A 190 -9.20 2.83 -5.61
CA PRO A 190 -9.12 2.32 -6.97
C PRO A 190 -9.86 0.99 -7.19
N PHE A 191 -9.88 0.07 -6.21
CA PHE A 191 -10.66 -1.16 -6.35
C PHE A 191 -12.17 -0.91 -6.28
N LYS A 192 -12.61 0.07 -5.50
CA LYS A 192 -14.02 0.47 -5.47
C LYS A 192 -14.46 1.07 -6.81
N ASP A 193 -13.64 1.96 -7.37
CA ASP A 193 -13.87 2.59 -8.66
C ASP A 193 -13.95 1.56 -9.79
N LEU A 194 -12.96 0.66 -9.86
CA LEU A 194 -12.94 -0.45 -10.81
C LEU A 194 -14.19 -1.35 -10.64
N ALA A 195 -14.57 -1.68 -9.41
CA ALA A 195 -15.71 -2.56 -9.15
C ALA A 195 -17.01 -1.93 -9.65
N ALA A 196 -17.25 -0.65 -9.33
CA ALA A 196 -18.43 0.06 -9.78
C ALA A 196 -18.46 0.25 -11.30
N GLY A 197 -17.34 0.65 -11.91
CA GLY A 197 -17.23 0.85 -13.35
C GLY A 197 -17.42 -0.43 -14.15
N LEU A 198 -16.77 -1.53 -13.73
CA LEU A 198 -16.94 -2.84 -14.36
C LEU A 198 -18.38 -3.37 -14.20
N ALA A 199 -18.99 -3.18 -13.03
CA ALA A 199 -20.37 -3.60 -12.78
C ALA A 199 -21.39 -2.81 -13.62
N ALA A 200 -21.21 -1.50 -13.78
CA ALA A 200 -21.99 -0.70 -14.72
C ALA A 200 -21.85 -1.19 -16.18
N LYS A 201 -20.74 -1.88 -16.50
CA LYS A 201 -20.53 -2.55 -17.78
C LYS A 201 -20.87 -4.04 -17.73
N GLY A 202 -21.63 -4.54 -16.77
CA GLY A 202 -22.11 -5.93 -16.79
C GLY A 202 -21.07 -6.98 -16.36
N ILE A 203 -20.10 -6.61 -15.53
CA ILE A 203 -19.01 -7.48 -15.05
C ILE A 203 -19.02 -7.46 -13.51
N GLY A 204 -19.09 -8.62 -12.87
CA GLY A 204 -19.04 -8.72 -11.41
C GLY A 204 -17.61 -8.57 -10.87
N SER A 205 -17.48 -8.35 -9.56
CA SER A 205 -16.18 -8.36 -8.91
C SER A 205 -16.22 -8.86 -7.47
N VAL A 206 -15.06 -9.32 -7.00
CA VAL A 206 -14.79 -9.66 -5.60
C VAL A 206 -13.60 -8.87 -5.12
N ARG A 207 -13.78 -8.14 -4.03
CA ARG A 207 -12.75 -7.34 -3.38
C ARG A 207 -12.80 -7.58 -1.86
N TYR A 208 -11.66 -7.77 -1.22
CA TYR A 208 -11.58 -8.29 0.15
C TYR A 208 -10.55 -7.54 0.99
N VAL A 209 -10.70 -7.58 2.31
CA VAL A 209 -9.67 -7.03 3.20
C VAL A 209 -8.46 -7.96 3.22
N LYS A 210 -7.23 -7.43 3.18
CA LYS A 210 -6.04 -8.28 3.32
C LYS A 210 -5.94 -8.83 4.74
N ARG A 211 -5.50 -10.07 4.88
CA ARG A 211 -5.21 -10.64 6.20
C ARG A 211 -4.13 -9.89 6.97
N THR A 212 -3.19 -9.25 6.29
CA THR A 212 -2.17 -8.39 6.91
C THR A 212 -2.75 -7.14 7.56
N LEU A 213 -3.99 -6.74 7.23
CA LEU A 213 -4.69 -5.65 7.92
C LEU A 213 -5.48 -6.15 9.14
N VAL A 214 -6.17 -7.28 9.00
CA VAL A 214 -7.06 -7.82 10.06
C VAL A 214 -6.29 -8.60 11.11
N TYR A 215 -5.39 -9.48 10.68
CA TYR A 215 -4.61 -10.40 11.53
C TYR A 215 -3.16 -9.96 11.60
N ALA A 216 -2.97 -8.66 11.72
CA ALA A 216 -1.67 -8.03 11.56
C ALA A 216 -0.67 -8.47 12.66
N GLN A 217 -1.16 -8.97 13.80
CA GLN A 217 -0.33 -9.63 14.83
C GLN A 217 0.25 -10.96 14.36
N GLU A 218 -0.22 -11.58 13.30
CA GLU A 218 0.38 -12.83 12.82
C GLU A 218 1.58 -12.58 11.91
N PHE A 219 1.89 -11.32 11.59
CA PHE A 219 2.92 -10.93 10.62
C PHE A 219 4.20 -10.39 11.27
N TYR A 220 4.42 -10.68 12.57
CA TYR A 220 5.74 -10.50 13.21
C TYR A 220 6.65 -11.74 13.11
N LYS A 221 6.09 -12.90 12.73
CA LYS A 221 6.82 -14.16 12.53
C LYS A 221 7.26 -14.31 11.08
N ALA A 222 7.95 -15.40 10.74
CA ALA A 222 8.25 -15.74 9.35
C ALA A 222 6.96 -15.95 8.54
N PHE A 223 6.86 -15.28 7.39
CA PHE A 223 5.81 -15.47 6.40
C PHE A 223 6.36 -15.23 4.98
N THR A 224 5.55 -15.54 3.97
CA THR A 224 5.87 -15.36 2.54
C THR A 224 4.70 -14.73 1.79
N VAL A 225 4.84 -14.53 0.48
CA VAL A 225 3.69 -14.10 -0.34
C VAL A 225 2.61 -15.16 -0.45
N LYS A 226 2.90 -16.42 -0.09
CA LYS A 226 1.88 -17.46 -0.01
C LYS A 226 0.80 -17.08 0.98
N GLU A 227 1.19 -16.77 2.22
CA GLU A 227 0.26 -16.37 3.26
C GLU A 227 -0.31 -14.99 2.97
N GLU A 228 0.52 -14.01 2.59
CA GLU A 228 0.05 -12.63 2.38
C GLU A 228 -0.94 -12.49 1.22
N VAL A 229 -0.74 -13.25 0.13
CA VAL A 229 -1.43 -13.01 -1.15
C VAL A 229 -2.09 -14.26 -1.71
N LEU A 230 -1.34 -15.35 -1.89
CA LEU A 230 -1.80 -16.47 -2.73
C LEU A 230 -2.97 -17.22 -2.11
N ASP A 231 -2.94 -17.48 -0.79
CA ASP A 231 -4.00 -18.20 -0.09
C ASP A 231 -5.34 -17.43 -0.17
N ASP A 232 -5.31 -16.11 0.03
CA ASP A 232 -6.51 -15.26 -0.03
C ASP A 232 -7.03 -15.10 -1.47
N ALA A 233 -6.14 -14.96 -2.45
CA ALA A 233 -6.53 -14.88 -3.85
C ALA A 233 -7.18 -16.18 -4.33
N ALA A 234 -6.65 -17.35 -3.92
CA ALA A 234 -7.23 -18.65 -4.25
C ALA A 234 -8.64 -18.80 -3.64
N ALA A 235 -8.82 -18.42 -2.38
CA ALA A 235 -10.13 -18.39 -1.74
C ALA A 235 -11.10 -17.45 -2.48
N ALA A 236 -10.63 -16.28 -2.91
CA ALA A 236 -11.46 -15.29 -3.59
C ALA A 236 -11.89 -15.76 -4.99
N ILE A 237 -11.01 -16.48 -5.71
CA ILE A 237 -11.33 -17.16 -6.97
C ILE A 237 -12.40 -18.24 -6.75
N ALA A 238 -12.28 -19.04 -5.67
CA ALA A 238 -13.29 -20.04 -5.33
C ALA A 238 -14.65 -19.37 -5.03
N LEU A 239 -14.66 -18.29 -4.23
CA LEU A 239 -15.88 -17.51 -3.96
C LEU A 239 -16.49 -16.95 -5.24
N ALA A 240 -15.68 -16.38 -6.14
CA ALA A 240 -16.14 -15.79 -7.40
C ALA A 240 -16.94 -16.79 -8.27
N LYS A 241 -16.55 -18.07 -8.27
CA LYS A 241 -17.24 -19.14 -9.01
C LYS A 241 -18.60 -19.53 -8.44
N THR A 242 -18.91 -19.11 -7.21
CA THR A 242 -20.17 -19.42 -6.52
C THR A 242 -21.20 -18.29 -6.59
N ILE A 243 -20.83 -17.14 -7.17
CA ILE A 243 -21.71 -15.97 -7.25
C ILE A 243 -22.91 -16.29 -8.15
N SER A 244 -24.12 -16.11 -7.61
CA SER A 244 -25.35 -16.30 -8.38
C SER A 244 -25.39 -15.39 -9.62
N GLY A 245 -25.64 -15.99 -10.79
CA GLY A 245 -25.68 -15.29 -12.07
C GLY A 245 -24.32 -15.09 -12.75
N ALA A 246 -23.21 -15.42 -12.09
CA ALA A 246 -21.88 -15.39 -12.68
C ALA A 246 -21.61 -16.62 -13.57
N ASP A 247 -20.78 -16.44 -14.60
CA ASP A 247 -20.21 -17.54 -15.37
C ASP A 247 -18.91 -18.01 -14.71
N ALA A 248 -18.95 -19.19 -14.07
CA ALA A 248 -17.81 -19.78 -13.37
C ALA A 248 -16.59 -20.06 -14.26
N LYS A 249 -16.75 -20.10 -15.59
CA LYS A 249 -15.66 -20.26 -16.56
C LYS A 249 -15.04 -18.92 -16.98
N LYS A 250 -15.62 -17.79 -16.54
CA LYS A 250 -15.17 -16.43 -16.85
C LYS A 250 -14.78 -15.66 -15.61
N VAL A 251 -13.95 -16.28 -14.77
CA VAL A 251 -13.30 -15.63 -13.63
C VAL A 251 -11.93 -15.10 -14.06
N PHE A 252 -11.68 -13.83 -13.80
CA PHE A 252 -10.43 -13.15 -14.08
C PHE A 252 -9.79 -12.67 -12.78
N VAL A 253 -8.47 -12.51 -12.76
CA VAL A 253 -7.74 -11.94 -11.61
C VAL A 253 -7.10 -10.63 -12.04
N LEU A 254 -7.46 -9.53 -11.39
CA LEU A 254 -6.75 -8.27 -11.50
C LEU A 254 -5.80 -8.16 -10.32
N GLY A 255 -4.50 -8.17 -10.61
CA GLY A 255 -3.47 -7.89 -9.63
C GLY A 255 -2.95 -6.47 -9.81
N HIS A 256 -2.92 -5.68 -8.74
CA HIS A 256 -2.30 -4.36 -8.70
C HIS A 256 -0.93 -4.41 -8.04
N SER A 257 0.08 -3.74 -8.59
CA SER A 257 1.42 -3.63 -7.99
C SER A 257 2.00 -5.01 -7.62
N LEU A 258 2.24 -5.33 -6.34
CA LEU A 258 2.63 -6.67 -5.89
C LEU A 258 1.64 -7.76 -6.31
N GLY A 259 0.33 -7.54 -6.21
CA GLY A 259 -0.69 -8.44 -6.73
C GLY A 259 -0.54 -8.66 -8.23
N GLY A 260 -0.15 -7.63 -8.98
CA GLY A 260 0.15 -7.71 -10.41
C GLY A 260 1.41 -8.53 -10.70
N MET A 261 2.46 -8.35 -9.90
CA MET A 261 3.67 -9.18 -9.94
C MET A 261 3.35 -10.66 -9.69
N LEU A 262 2.40 -10.96 -8.80
CA LEU A 262 2.03 -12.31 -8.38
C LEU A 262 0.89 -12.95 -9.18
N ALA A 263 0.14 -12.17 -9.96
CA ALA A 263 -0.97 -12.68 -10.77
C ALA A 263 -0.57 -13.86 -11.69
N PRO A 264 0.64 -13.91 -12.29
CA PRO A 264 1.07 -15.11 -13.01
C PRO A 264 1.22 -16.35 -12.10
N LYS A 265 1.72 -16.19 -10.86
CA LYS A 265 1.81 -17.28 -9.86
C LYS A 265 0.42 -17.75 -9.44
N ILE A 266 -0.53 -16.83 -9.27
CA ILE A 266 -1.94 -17.13 -8.97
C ILE A 266 -2.60 -17.93 -10.10
N ALA A 267 -2.46 -17.49 -11.36
CA ALA A 267 -3.02 -18.19 -12.52
C ALA A 267 -2.39 -19.56 -12.77
N LEU A 268 -1.10 -19.73 -12.43
CA LEU A 268 -0.46 -21.04 -12.49
C LEU A 268 -1.07 -22.00 -11.46
N ALA A 269 -1.38 -21.52 -10.26
CA ALA A 269 -2.03 -22.31 -9.20
C ALA A 269 -3.54 -22.51 -9.41
N SER A 270 -4.20 -21.61 -10.16
CA SER A 270 -5.61 -21.65 -10.51
C SER A 270 -5.80 -21.70 -12.03
N PRO A 271 -5.47 -22.82 -12.69
CA PRO A 271 -5.38 -22.88 -14.15
C PRO A 271 -6.71 -22.65 -14.88
N ASP A 272 -7.82 -22.71 -14.17
CA ASP A 272 -9.18 -22.55 -14.69
C ASP A 272 -9.70 -21.10 -14.70
N VAL A 273 -8.90 -20.12 -14.27
CA VAL A 273 -9.22 -18.70 -14.51
C VAL A 273 -9.13 -18.39 -16.01
N ALA A 274 -10.03 -17.55 -16.52
CA ALA A 274 -10.08 -17.16 -17.92
C ALA A 274 -8.93 -16.22 -18.32
N GLY A 275 -8.42 -15.43 -17.37
CA GLY A 275 -7.33 -14.51 -17.62
C GLY A 275 -6.87 -13.75 -16.40
N ILE A 276 -5.75 -13.05 -16.58
CA ILE A 276 -5.17 -12.15 -15.58
C ILE A 276 -4.93 -10.75 -16.15
N ILE A 277 -5.07 -9.76 -15.28
CA ILE A 277 -4.80 -8.36 -15.56
C ILE A 277 -3.64 -7.94 -14.67
N LEU A 278 -2.51 -7.58 -15.27
CA LEU A 278 -1.30 -7.11 -14.62
C LEU A 278 -1.34 -5.57 -14.60
N ALA A 279 -1.83 -4.98 -13.52
CA ALA A 279 -1.97 -3.54 -13.36
C ALA A 279 -0.81 -2.95 -12.56
N ALA A 280 -0.07 -2.01 -13.16
CA ALA A 280 1.10 -1.40 -12.55
C ALA A 280 2.09 -2.44 -12.00
N ALA A 281 2.30 -3.53 -12.75
CA ALA A 281 2.92 -4.75 -12.25
C ALA A 281 4.45 -4.75 -12.44
N PRO A 282 5.25 -4.88 -11.37
CA PRO A 282 6.69 -5.10 -11.48
C PRO A 282 7.05 -6.31 -12.34
N ALA A 283 7.93 -6.11 -13.32
CA ALA A 283 8.57 -7.17 -14.11
C ALA A 283 9.94 -7.58 -13.54
N ARG A 284 10.50 -6.75 -12.64
CA ARG A 284 11.80 -6.96 -11.98
C ARG A 284 11.65 -7.38 -10.52
N LYS A 285 12.78 -7.53 -9.82
CA LYS A 285 12.79 -7.81 -8.37
C LYS A 285 12.25 -6.61 -7.61
N LEU A 286 11.53 -6.86 -6.52
CA LEU A 286 10.96 -5.81 -5.69
C LEU A 286 12.06 -4.87 -5.14
N SER A 287 13.26 -5.38 -4.86
CA SER A 287 14.43 -4.58 -4.49
C SER A 287 14.80 -3.53 -5.54
N ASP A 288 14.72 -3.87 -6.84
CA ASP A 288 15.01 -2.93 -7.94
C ASP A 288 13.95 -1.82 -8.01
N ILE A 289 12.68 -2.19 -7.77
CA ILE A 289 11.57 -1.23 -7.71
C ILE A 289 11.79 -0.25 -6.54
N ILE A 290 12.17 -0.74 -5.36
CA ILE A 290 12.42 0.10 -4.18
C ILE A 290 13.63 1.02 -4.42
N VAL A 291 14.68 0.55 -5.09
CA VAL A 291 15.82 1.37 -5.51
C VAL A 291 15.36 2.52 -6.41
N ASP A 292 14.55 2.22 -7.43
CA ASP A 292 14.07 3.24 -8.38
C ASP A 292 13.17 4.28 -7.69
N GLN A 293 12.32 3.85 -6.75
CA GLN A 293 11.50 4.75 -5.95
C GLN A 293 12.36 5.69 -5.08
N ASN A 294 13.40 5.17 -4.41
CA ASN A 294 14.30 5.99 -3.58
C ASN A 294 15.10 6.99 -4.42
N LYS A 295 15.61 6.58 -5.58
CA LYS A 295 16.30 7.47 -6.51
C LYS A 295 15.39 8.57 -7.02
N TYR A 296 14.17 8.23 -7.44
CA TYR A 296 13.20 9.21 -7.91
C TYR A 296 12.86 10.25 -6.84
N MET A 297 12.60 9.82 -5.59
CA MET A 297 12.32 10.75 -4.49
C MET A 297 13.52 11.65 -4.17
N PHE A 298 14.74 11.13 -4.24
CA PHE A 298 15.96 11.91 -4.04
C PHE A 298 16.15 12.96 -5.14
N GLU A 299 15.99 12.56 -6.41
CA GLU A 299 16.06 13.48 -7.57
C GLU A 299 15.01 14.58 -7.47
N LEU A 300 13.79 14.23 -7.09
CA LEU A 300 12.69 15.16 -6.93
C LEU A 300 12.95 16.19 -5.82
N ALA A 301 13.60 15.78 -4.74
CA ALA A 301 14.00 16.70 -3.66
C ALA A 301 15.04 17.73 -4.11
N LYS A 302 15.71 17.51 -5.26
CA LYS A 302 16.79 18.34 -5.81
C LYS A 302 17.92 18.59 -4.80
N ASP A 303 18.14 17.65 -3.88
CA ASP A 303 19.18 17.76 -2.86
C ASP A 303 20.55 17.45 -3.47
N THR A 304 21.39 18.48 -3.60
CA THR A 304 22.76 18.34 -4.14
C THR A 304 23.83 18.16 -3.06
N THR A 305 23.43 18.17 -1.78
CA THR A 305 24.35 18.14 -0.64
C THR A 305 25.04 16.77 -0.50
N ALA A 306 26.26 16.78 0.06
CA ALA A 306 26.97 15.54 0.39
C ALA A 306 26.19 14.67 1.40
N ALA A 307 25.43 15.31 2.31
CA ALA A 307 24.61 14.61 3.30
C ALA A 307 23.45 13.85 2.65
N GLY A 308 22.70 14.49 1.75
CA GLY A 308 21.63 13.83 1.00
C GLY A 308 22.15 12.69 0.14
N LYS A 309 23.28 12.90 -0.57
CA LYS A 309 23.93 11.85 -1.36
C LYS A 309 24.35 10.65 -0.50
N LYS A 310 24.93 10.90 0.68
CA LYS A 310 25.27 9.84 1.63
C LYS A 310 24.02 9.10 2.11
N GLN A 311 22.94 9.80 2.43
CA GLN A 311 21.70 9.20 2.87
C GLN A 311 21.09 8.27 1.80
N LEU A 312 21.06 8.70 0.53
CA LEU A 312 20.65 7.83 -0.56
C LEU A 312 21.57 6.61 -0.63
N ALA A 313 22.89 6.79 -0.61
CA ALA A 313 23.85 5.68 -0.67
C ALA A 313 23.63 4.67 0.48
N ASP A 314 23.46 5.15 1.71
CA ASP A 314 23.17 4.31 2.87
C ASP A 314 21.84 3.54 2.69
N ALA A 315 20.79 4.17 2.16
CA ALA A 315 19.52 3.53 1.87
C ALA A 315 19.66 2.44 0.79
N LEU A 316 20.43 2.70 -0.27
CA LEU A 316 20.69 1.70 -1.33
C LEU A 316 21.46 0.48 -0.79
N ILE A 317 22.43 0.71 0.11
CA ILE A 317 23.15 -0.38 0.81
C ILE A 317 22.18 -1.21 1.66
N GLU A 318 21.26 -0.56 2.37
CA GLU A 318 20.25 -1.26 3.17
C GLU A 318 19.30 -2.09 2.29
N ILE A 319 18.83 -1.53 1.17
CA ILE A 319 17.98 -2.24 0.21
C ILE A 319 18.70 -3.46 -0.38
N ASP A 320 20.01 -3.36 -0.63
CA ASP A 320 20.78 -4.46 -1.21
C ASP A 320 20.80 -5.71 -0.31
N LYS A 321 20.73 -5.52 1.02
CA LYS A 321 20.60 -6.64 1.98
C LYS A 321 19.34 -7.48 1.76
N SER A 322 18.32 -6.97 1.07
CA SER A 322 17.10 -7.73 0.72
C SER A 322 17.29 -8.72 -0.42
N ARG A 323 18.43 -8.71 -1.13
CA ARG A 323 18.73 -9.61 -2.27
C ARG A 323 19.18 -11.00 -1.83
N LEU A 324 18.41 -11.61 -0.95
CA LEU A 324 18.65 -12.91 -0.33
C LEU A 324 17.98 -14.02 -1.14
N THR A 325 18.66 -15.14 -1.37
CA THR A 325 18.09 -16.32 -2.06
C THR A 325 18.03 -17.58 -1.19
N LYS A 326 18.69 -17.55 -0.02
CA LYS A 326 18.70 -18.64 0.96
C LYS A 326 18.98 -18.11 2.37
N LEU A 327 18.57 -18.87 3.38
CA LEU A 327 18.91 -18.61 4.78
C LEU A 327 20.37 -18.95 5.07
N SER A 328 20.87 -18.48 6.22
CA SER A 328 22.21 -18.79 6.74
C SER A 328 22.14 -19.02 8.26
N PRO A 329 23.19 -19.56 8.90
CA PRO A 329 23.21 -19.76 10.36
C PRO A 329 22.93 -18.48 11.17
N THR A 330 23.24 -17.31 10.63
CA THR A 330 23.04 -16.01 11.27
C THR A 330 21.79 -15.27 10.78
N LEU A 331 21.07 -15.82 9.80
CA LEU A 331 19.88 -15.22 9.20
C LEU A 331 18.71 -16.20 9.30
N LYS A 332 17.88 -15.99 10.32
CA LYS A 332 16.66 -16.78 10.55
C LYS A 332 15.54 -16.35 9.61
N ALA A 333 14.56 -17.21 9.39
CA ALA A 333 13.43 -16.95 8.50
C ALA A 333 12.63 -15.68 8.90
N ASP A 334 12.50 -15.42 10.20
CA ASP A 334 11.83 -14.27 10.80
C ASP A 334 12.73 -13.05 10.99
N SER A 335 14.01 -13.13 10.60
CA SER A 335 14.92 -11.97 10.68
C SER A 335 14.42 -10.85 9.76
N ILE A 336 14.25 -9.65 10.32
CA ILE A 336 13.73 -8.51 9.58
C ILE A 336 14.83 -7.89 8.72
N VAL A 337 14.56 -7.78 7.43
CA VAL A 337 15.42 -7.18 6.42
C VAL A 337 14.55 -6.18 5.66
N VAL A 338 14.91 -4.89 5.64
CA VAL A 338 14.14 -3.85 4.95
C VAL A 338 12.62 -3.90 5.26
N GLY A 339 12.29 -4.09 6.55
CA GLY A 339 10.90 -4.10 7.04
C GLY A 339 10.09 -5.39 6.82
N LEU A 340 10.67 -6.44 6.22
CA LEU A 340 10.00 -7.73 5.97
C LEU A 340 10.88 -8.91 6.41
N PRO A 341 10.30 -10.08 6.74
CA PRO A 341 11.09 -11.26 7.10
C PRO A 341 12.00 -11.74 5.96
N ALA A 342 13.14 -12.33 6.31
CA ALA A 342 14.06 -12.93 5.35
C ALA A 342 13.39 -14.00 4.48
N SER A 343 12.47 -14.79 5.04
CA SER A 343 11.66 -15.77 4.28
C SER A 343 10.87 -15.14 3.15
N TYR A 344 10.34 -13.94 3.37
CA TYR A 344 9.55 -13.21 2.39
C TYR A 344 10.40 -12.76 1.19
N TRP A 345 11.57 -12.17 1.49
CA TRP A 345 12.53 -11.77 0.46
C TRP A 345 13.04 -12.96 -0.35
N ILE A 346 13.36 -14.06 0.32
CA ILE A 346 13.84 -15.28 -0.34
C ILE A 346 12.77 -15.83 -1.29
N ASP A 347 11.50 -15.91 -0.88
CA ASP A 347 10.42 -16.37 -1.75
C ASP A 347 10.26 -15.48 -3.00
N LEU A 348 10.25 -14.15 -2.82
CA LEU A 348 10.19 -13.20 -3.95
C LEU A 348 11.43 -13.27 -4.86
N ASN A 349 12.63 -13.40 -4.28
CA ASN A 349 13.88 -13.44 -5.04
C ASN A 349 14.07 -14.74 -5.80
N ASN A 350 13.47 -15.84 -5.35
CA ASN A 350 13.45 -17.10 -6.09
C ASN A 350 12.31 -17.20 -7.11
N TYR A 351 11.34 -16.28 -7.08
CA TYR A 351 10.26 -16.19 -8.06
C TYR A 351 10.64 -15.33 -9.28
N ASN A 352 10.31 -15.79 -10.49
CA ASN A 352 10.44 -15.02 -11.74
C ASN A 352 9.08 -14.91 -12.43
N GLN A 353 8.41 -13.79 -12.21
CA GLN A 353 7.06 -13.52 -12.71
C GLN A 353 6.97 -13.50 -14.24
N VAL A 354 7.99 -12.99 -14.92
CA VAL A 354 8.01 -12.90 -16.39
C VAL A 354 8.09 -14.28 -17.02
N ASN A 355 8.94 -15.16 -16.48
CA ASN A 355 9.06 -16.53 -16.96
C ASN A 355 7.78 -17.33 -16.68
N VAL A 356 7.15 -17.13 -15.52
CA VAL A 356 5.85 -17.78 -15.24
C VAL A 356 4.78 -17.30 -16.20
N ALA A 357 4.67 -16.01 -16.46
CA ALA A 357 3.69 -15.47 -17.41
C ALA A 357 3.86 -16.02 -18.83
N LYS A 358 5.11 -16.26 -19.28
CA LYS A 358 5.38 -16.85 -20.60
C LYS A 358 4.79 -18.26 -20.77
N MET A 359 4.63 -19.01 -19.68
CA MET A 359 4.09 -20.38 -19.70
C MET A 359 2.55 -20.42 -19.68
N LEU A 360 1.89 -19.31 -19.35
CA LEU A 360 0.44 -19.27 -19.21
C LEU A 360 -0.26 -19.34 -20.58
N LYS A 361 -1.40 -20.04 -20.58
CA LYS A 361 -2.32 -20.18 -21.72
C LYS A 361 -3.54 -19.26 -21.61
N GLN A 362 -3.86 -18.83 -20.39
CA GLN A 362 -4.93 -17.90 -20.06
C GLN A 362 -4.71 -16.54 -20.74
N LYS A 363 -5.77 -15.75 -20.91
CA LYS A 363 -5.63 -14.39 -21.46
C LYS A 363 -4.83 -13.51 -20.48
N ILE A 364 -3.93 -12.68 -20.98
CA ILE A 364 -3.16 -11.72 -20.16
C ILE A 364 -3.40 -10.31 -20.69
N TYR A 365 -3.78 -9.39 -19.81
CA TYR A 365 -3.79 -7.96 -20.09
C TYR A 365 -2.72 -7.28 -19.25
N VAL A 366 -1.77 -6.59 -19.85
CA VAL A 366 -0.76 -5.81 -19.12
C VAL A 366 -1.07 -4.32 -19.30
N LEU A 367 -1.18 -3.60 -18.19
CA LEU A 367 -1.43 -2.16 -18.21
C LEU A 367 -0.53 -1.40 -17.26
N GLN A 368 -0.07 -0.24 -17.72
CA GLN A 368 0.82 0.63 -16.98
C GLN A 368 0.48 2.09 -17.24
N GLY A 369 0.47 2.88 -16.17
CA GLY A 369 0.39 4.34 -16.25
C GLY A 369 1.76 4.97 -16.50
N GLY A 370 1.81 6.00 -17.36
CA GLY A 370 3.06 6.70 -17.67
C GLY A 370 3.54 7.66 -16.59
N ASN A 371 2.62 8.17 -15.76
CA ASN A 371 2.91 9.03 -14.61
C ASN A 371 3.01 8.24 -13.30
N ASP A 372 3.17 6.92 -13.39
CA ASP A 372 3.45 6.05 -12.25
C ASP A 372 4.89 6.26 -11.76
N PHE A 373 5.03 6.72 -10.51
CA PHE A 373 6.31 6.90 -9.85
C PHE A 373 6.77 5.72 -9.00
N GLN A 374 5.89 4.75 -8.77
CA GLN A 374 6.18 3.58 -7.97
C GLN A 374 6.63 2.40 -8.83
N VAL A 375 6.07 2.25 -10.03
CA VAL A 375 6.49 1.26 -11.04
C VAL A 375 6.67 1.98 -12.36
N SER A 376 7.90 1.99 -12.88
CA SER A 376 8.23 2.80 -14.05
C SER A 376 7.86 2.10 -15.36
N LYS A 377 7.88 2.85 -16.47
CA LYS A 377 7.72 2.30 -17.83
C LYS A 377 8.72 1.19 -18.15
N THR A 378 9.88 1.15 -17.48
CA THR A 378 10.85 0.05 -17.62
C THR A 378 10.20 -1.32 -17.42
N ASP A 379 9.32 -1.47 -16.43
CA ASP A 379 8.65 -2.74 -16.15
C ASP A 379 7.62 -3.09 -17.23
N PHE A 380 6.87 -2.11 -17.75
CA PHE A 380 5.99 -2.31 -18.91
C PHE A 380 6.76 -2.74 -20.16
N ASP A 381 7.91 -2.12 -20.43
CA ASP A 381 8.74 -2.45 -21.58
C ASP A 381 9.29 -3.87 -21.48
N LEU A 382 9.67 -4.31 -20.27
CA LEU A 382 10.08 -5.70 -20.01
C LEU A 382 8.93 -6.69 -20.23
N TRP A 383 7.72 -6.38 -19.78
CA TRP A 383 6.53 -7.18 -20.09
C TRP A 383 6.27 -7.24 -21.60
N ASN A 384 6.39 -6.12 -22.32
CA ASN A 384 6.19 -6.05 -23.76
C ASN A 384 7.22 -6.88 -24.54
N VAL A 385 8.49 -6.77 -24.18
CA VAL A 385 9.57 -7.60 -24.77
C VAL A 385 9.28 -9.08 -24.54
N ALA A 386 8.83 -9.45 -23.35
CA ALA A 386 8.61 -10.85 -22.98
C ALA A 386 7.35 -11.47 -23.59
N LEU A 387 6.26 -10.70 -23.69
CA LEU A 387 4.92 -11.23 -23.95
C LEU A 387 4.23 -10.62 -25.17
N GLY A 388 4.69 -9.49 -25.71
CA GLY A 388 3.98 -8.71 -26.74
C GLY A 388 3.74 -9.43 -28.07
N LYS A 389 4.44 -10.54 -28.33
CA LYS A 389 4.23 -11.39 -29.52
C LYS A 389 3.27 -12.56 -29.29
N LYS A 390 2.79 -12.78 -28.06
CA LYS A 390 1.91 -13.90 -27.72
C LYS A 390 0.45 -13.56 -28.05
N LYS A 391 -0.24 -14.49 -28.72
CA LYS A 391 -1.63 -14.31 -29.17
C LYS A 391 -2.64 -14.15 -28.02
N ASN A 392 -2.35 -14.71 -26.85
CA ASN A 392 -3.19 -14.60 -25.66
C ASN A 392 -2.88 -13.36 -24.81
N VAL A 393 -2.07 -12.42 -25.29
CA VAL A 393 -1.62 -11.26 -24.52
C VAL A 393 -2.02 -9.97 -25.23
N GLN A 394 -2.56 -9.03 -24.46
CA GLN A 394 -2.73 -7.64 -24.86
C GLN A 394 -1.97 -6.75 -23.88
N LEU A 395 -1.28 -5.74 -24.40
CA LEU A 395 -0.62 -4.72 -23.57
C LEU A 395 -1.17 -3.35 -23.94
N LYS A 396 -1.39 -2.49 -22.95
CA LYS A 396 -1.76 -1.10 -23.18
C LYS A 396 -1.06 -0.17 -22.20
N PHE A 397 -0.33 0.78 -22.73
CA PHE A 397 0.31 1.85 -21.98
C PHE A 397 -0.62 3.07 -21.96
N TYR A 398 -0.82 3.66 -20.80
CA TYR A 398 -1.66 4.84 -20.62
C TYR A 398 -0.79 6.00 -20.12
N PRO A 399 -0.33 6.90 -21.02
CA PRO A 399 0.65 7.92 -20.67
C PRO A 399 0.27 8.78 -19.46
N GLU A 400 -1.02 9.10 -19.32
CA GLU A 400 -1.51 10.04 -18.32
C GLU A 400 -1.99 9.38 -17.02
N LEU A 401 -1.80 8.07 -16.81
CA LEU A 401 -2.23 7.45 -15.56
C LEU A 401 -1.10 7.39 -14.54
N ASN A 402 -1.43 7.60 -13.27
CA ASN A 402 -0.56 7.35 -12.13
C ASN A 402 -0.64 5.87 -11.69
N HIS A 403 0.04 5.54 -10.59
CA HIS A 403 0.05 4.18 -10.03
C HIS A 403 -1.34 3.64 -9.65
N LEU A 404 -2.27 4.51 -9.23
CA LEU A 404 -3.63 4.11 -8.85
C LEU A 404 -4.55 4.00 -10.06
N LEU A 405 -4.00 4.07 -11.28
CA LEU A 405 -4.73 4.00 -12.54
C LEU A 405 -5.66 5.20 -12.79
N SER A 406 -5.41 6.29 -12.08
CA SER A 406 -6.14 7.55 -12.18
C SER A 406 -5.38 8.56 -13.04
N PRO A 407 -6.08 9.47 -13.75
CA PRO A 407 -5.44 10.53 -14.51
C PRO A 407 -4.53 11.41 -13.65
N GLN A 408 -3.40 11.80 -14.22
CA GLN A 408 -2.43 12.69 -13.63
C GLN A 408 -1.67 13.40 -14.77
N THR A 409 -1.37 14.68 -14.59
CA THR A 409 -0.71 15.50 -15.62
C THR A 409 0.78 15.16 -15.76
N GLU A 410 1.44 14.90 -14.64
CA GLU A 410 2.87 14.58 -14.61
C GLU A 410 3.22 13.54 -13.52
N LYS A 411 4.40 12.96 -13.59
CA LYS A 411 4.86 11.99 -12.59
C LYS A 411 4.89 12.65 -11.20
N GLY A 412 4.01 12.19 -10.31
CA GLY A 412 3.75 12.83 -9.02
C GLY A 412 4.47 12.20 -7.82
N THR A 413 4.03 12.57 -6.62
CA THR A 413 4.49 12.01 -5.33
C THR A 413 3.35 11.37 -4.56
N MET A 414 3.63 10.86 -3.36
CA MET A 414 2.59 10.44 -2.40
C MET A 414 1.57 11.54 -2.08
N ALA A 415 1.94 12.83 -2.18
CA ALA A 415 1.02 13.93 -1.91
C ALA A 415 -0.16 13.96 -2.89
N GLN A 416 0.02 13.44 -4.11
CA GLN A 416 -1.04 13.40 -5.11
C GLN A 416 -2.26 12.58 -4.65
N TYR A 417 -2.04 11.57 -3.79
CA TYR A 417 -3.09 10.69 -3.33
C TYR A 417 -4.00 11.31 -2.27
N GLN A 418 -3.69 12.50 -1.77
CA GLN A 418 -4.57 13.26 -0.88
C GLN A 418 -5.71 13.95 -1.65
N ASN A 419 -5.55 14.13 -2.97
CA ASN A 419 -6.58 14.65 -3.84
C ASN A 419 -7.42 13.48 -4.38
N PRO A 420 -8.77 13.61 -4.39
CA PRO A 420 -9.65 12.56 -4.87
C PRO A 420 -9.62 12.57 -6.40
N VAL A 421 -9.28 11.43 -6.99
CA VAL A 421 -9.28 11.21 -8.43
C VAL A 421 -9.60 9.75 -8.71
N SER A 422 -10.69 9.52 -9.41
CA SER A 422 -11.14 8.16 -9.70
C SER A 422 -10.31 7.48 -10.79
N VAL A 423 -10.34 6.15 -10.80
CA VAL A 423 -9.77 5.36 -11.89
C VAL A 423 -10.33 5.82 -13.25
N SER A 424 -9.46 5.84 -14.26
CA SER A 424 -9.79 6.29 -15.61
C SER A 424 -10.94 5.51 -16.25
N GLU A 425 -11.99 6.21 -16.68
CA GLU A 425 -13.11 5.59 -17.40
C GLU A 425 -12.69 4.95 -18.74
N PRO A 426 -11.83 5.57 -19.57
CA PRO A 426 -11.25 4.90 -20.74
C PRO A 426 -10.61 3.54 -20.42
N LEU A 427 -9.84 3.46 -19.33
CA LEU A 427 -9.25 2.19 -18.88
C LEU A 427 -10.34 1.17 -18.52
N ILE A 428 -11.36 1.56 -17.77
CA ILE A 428 -12.50 0.68 -17.41
C ILE A 428 -13.19 0.14 -18.67
N ASN A 429 -13.41 1.00 -19.67
CA ASN A 429 -14.01 0.60 -20.95
C ASN A 429 -13.14 -0.42 -21.69
N ASP A 430 -11.82 -0.21 -21.76
CA ASP A 430 -10.89 -1.16 -22.38
C ASP A 430 -10.89 -2.51 -21.68
N LEU A 431 -10.84 -2.52 -20.34
CA LEU A 431 -10.92 -3.74 -19.54
C LEU A 431 -12.23 -4.47 -19.79
N ALA A 432 -13.36 -3.75 -19.81
CA ALA A 432 -14.66 -4.35 -20.04
C ALA A 432 -14.77 -5.00 -21.43
N ILE A 433 -14.24 -4.35 -22.46
CA ILE A 433 -14.17 -4.90 -23.82
C ILE A 433 -13.31 -6.17 -23.82
N TRP A 434 -12.11 -6.12 -23.25
CA TRP A 434 -11.19 -7.26 -23.24
C TRP A 434 -11.74 -8.46 -22.45
N ILE A 435 -12.35 -8.22 -21.28
CA ILE A 435 -12.95 -9.27 -20.43
C ILE A 435 -14.08 -9.99 -21.19
N LYS A 436 -14.91 -9.23 -21.91
CA LYS A 436 -16.07 -9.78 -22.64
C LYS A 436 -15.72 -10.41 -23.99
N ALA A 437 -14.57 -10.07 -24.56
CA ALA A 437 -14.11 -10.64 -25.82
C ALA A 437 -14.01 -12.16 -25.72
N LYS A 438 -14.57 -12.85 -26.72
CA LYS A 438 -14.65 -14.31 -26.82
C LYS A 438 -13.28 -14.96 -26.95
#